data_AF-A0A2J8PLZ2-F1
#
_entry.id   AF-A0A2J8PLZ2-F1
#
_cell.length_a   1.000
_cell.length_b   1.000
_cell.length_c   1.000
_cell.angle_alpha   90.00
_cell.angle_beta   90.00
_cell.angle_gamma   90.00
#
_symmetry.space_group_name_H-M   'P 1'
#
loop_
_entity.id
_entity.type
_entity.pdbx_description
1 polymer ?
#
loop_
_entity_poly.entity_id
_entity_poly.type
_entity_poly.pdbx_seq_one_letter_code
_entity_poly.pdbx_strand_id
1 'polypeptide(L)'
;MLLNELLCISKVPPGTKHVDMDLATLPPTTAMAVLLYNRWAIRTIVQSSFPVKQAKPGPPQLSVMNQMQQEKELTENILKVLKEQAADSILVLEAALKLNKDLYVHTMRTLDLLAMEPGMVNGETESSAAGLKVKTEEMQCQVCYDLGAAYFQQGSTNSAVYENAREKFFRTKELIAEIGSLSLHCTIDEKRLAGYCQACDVLVPSSDSTSQQLTPYSQVHICLRSGNYQEVIQIFIEDNLTLSLPVQFRQSVLRELFKKAQQGNEALDEICFKVCACNTVRDILEGRTISVQFNQLFLRPNKEKIDFLLEVCSRSVNLEKASESLKGNMAAFLKNVCLGLEDLQYVFMISSHELFITLLKDEERKLLVDQMRKRSPRVNLCIKPVTSFYDIPASASVNIGQLEHQLILSVDPWRIRQILIELHGMTSERQFWTVSNK
;
A
#
# COMPACT_ATOMS: atom_id res chain seq x y z
N MET A 1 33.15 12.57 26.25
CA MET A 1 34.09 13.28 27.15
C MET A 1 33.34 14.26 28.04
N LEU A 2 32.69 15.30 27.48
CA LEU A 2 31.95 16.32 28.25
C LEU A 2 30.91 15.78 29.26
N LEU A 3 30.17 14.71 28.91
CA LEU A 3 29.18 14.13 29.82
C LEU A 3 29.81 13.38 31.01
N ASN A 4 30.99 12.78 30.83
CA ASN A 4 31.70 12.14 31.93
C ASN A 4 32.24 13.19 32.90
N GLU A 5 32.73 14.31 32.38
CA GLU A 5 33.13 15.47 33.20
C GLU A 5 31.93 16.03 33.99
N LEU A 6 30.75 16.11 33.36
CA LEU A 6 29.53 16.53 34.04
C LEU A 6 29.17 15.58 35.21
N LEU A 7 29.25 14.26 35.03
CA LEU A 7 29.02 13.30 36.10
C LEU A 7 30.00 13.49 37.27
N CYS A 8 31.29 13.73 36.97
CA CYS A 8 32.31 14.00 37.97
C CYS A 8 32.00 15.29 38.74
N ILE A 9 31.67 16.38 38.04
CA ILE A 9 31.36 17.68 38.66
C ILE A 9 30.10 17.60 39.52
N SER A 10 29.10 16.82 39.08
CA SER A 10 27.87 16.61 39.84
C SER A 10 28.00 15.59 40.98
N LYS A 11 29.25 15.23 41.36
CA LYS A 11 29.59 14.34 42.49
C LYS A 11 28.95 12.95 42.39
N VAL A 12 28.76 12.41 41.17
CA VAL A 12 28.33 11.01 41.00
C VAL A 12 29.47 10.09 41.44
N PRO A 13 29.24 9.13 42.37
CA PRO A 13 30.29 8.27 42.88
C PRO A 13 30.97 7.45 41.76
N PRO A 14 32.31 7.48 41.65
CA PRO A 14 33.01 6.73 40.61
C PRO A 14 32.85 5.21 40.84
N GLY A 15 32.57 4.48 39.77
CA GLY A 15 32.45 3.01 39.80
C GLY A 15 31.09 2.47 40.25
N THR A 16 30.16 3.32 40.66
CA THR A 16 28.77 2.92 40.94
C THR A 16 27.97 2.88 39.64
N LYS A 17 27.17 1.82 39.43
CA LYS A 17 26.26 1.78 38.29
C LYS A 17 25.09 2.72 38.53
N HIS A 18 24.71 3.49 37.52
CA HIS A 18 23.60 4.44 37.63
C HIS A 18 22.25 3.77 37.97
N VAL A 19 22.05 2.51 37.57
CA VAL A 19 20.84 1.72 37.86
C VAL A 19 20.67 1.40 39.36
N ASP A 20 21.77 1.37 40.11
CA ASP A 20 21.76 1.09 41.55
C ASP A 20 21.50 2.37 42.38
N MET A 21 21.45 3.54 41.74
CA MET A 21 21.23 4.83 42.39
C MET A 21 19.73 5.16 42.46
N ASP A 22 19.25 5.56 43.64
CA ASP A 22 17.89 6.06 43.77
C ASP A 22 17.79 7.55 43.36
N LEU A 23 17.33 7.79 42.13
CA LEU A 23 17.16 9.13 41.58
C LEU A 23 16.28 10.07 42.44
N ALA A 24 15.36 9.52 43.22
CA ALA A 24 14.46 10.31 44.07
C ALA A 24 15.21 10.95 45.25
N THR A 25 16.22 10.28 45.80
CA THR A 25 17.03 10.77 46.94
C THR A 25 18.21 11.63 46.53
N LEU A 26 18.66 11.54 45.28
CA LEU A 26 19.78 12.36 44.78
C LEU A 26 19.45 13.86 44.74
N PRO A 27 20.48 14.73 44.90
CA PRO A 27 20.34 16.16 44.61
C PRO A 27 19.80 16.39 43.18
N PRO A 28 18.94 17.39 42.95
CA PRO A 28 18.32 17.61 41.63
C PRO A 28 19.32 17.81 40.48
N THR A 29 20.47 18.40 40.74
CA THR A 29 21.56 18.58 39.76
C THR A 29 22.28 17.28 39.44
N THR A 30 22.56 16.45 40.45
CA THR A 30 23.14 15.11 40.28
C THR A 30 22.19 14.18 39.54
N ALA A 31 20.90 14.16 39.90
CA ALA A 31 19.88 13.41 39.17
C ALA A 31 19.81 13.87 37.71
N MET A 32 19.85 15.18 37.45
CA MET A 32 19.86 15.72 36.08
C MET A 32 21.09 15.26 35.27
N ALA A 33 22.29 15.27 35.87
CA ALA A 33 23.50 14.80 35.21
C ALA A 33 23.43 13.30 34.82
N VAL A 34 22.95 12.45 35.75
CA VAL A 34 22.72 11.02 35.49
C VAL A 34 21.71 10.85 34.35
N LEU A 35 20.63 11.62 34.34
CA LEU A 35 19.62 11.55 33.28
C LEU A 35 20.16 11.99 31.92
N LEU A 36 20.90 13.10 31.86
CA LEU A 36 21.51 13.58 30.61
C LEU A 36 22.46 12.54 30.02
N TYR A 37 23.26 11.87 30.85
CA TYR A 37 24.14 10.79 30.39
C TYR A 37 23.35 9.62 29.81
N ASN A 38 22.37 9.09 30.52
CA ASN A 38 21.61 7.91 30.08
C ASN A 38 20.73 8.23 28.85
N ARG A 39 20.15 9.44 28.77
CA ARG A 39 19.45 9.91 27.57
C ARG A 39 20.39 10.00 26.38
N TRP A 40 21.57 10.58 26.54
CA TRP A 40 22.58 10.64 25.49
C TRP A 40 23.01 9.24 25.04
N ALA A 41 23.25 8.32 25.98
CA ALA A 41 23.62 6.94 25.68
C ALA A 41 22.57 6.27 24.77
N ILE A 42 21.29 6.33 25.18
CA ILE A 42 20.17 5.76 24.40
C ILE A 42 20.00 6.45 23.05
N ARG A 43 20.00 7.79 23.00
CA ARG A 43 19.89 8.53 21.74
C ARG A 43 21.03 8.20 20.78
N THR A 44 22.24 8.03 21.29
CA THR A 44 23.42 7.68 20.48
C THR A 44 23.29 6.27 19.93
N ILE A 45 22.83 5.30 20.72
CA ILE A 45 22.57 3.93 20.26
C ILE A 45 21.50 3.93 19.17
N VAL A 46 20.37 4.61 19.39
CA VAL A 46 19.29 4.70 18.39
C VAL A 46 19.78 5.39 17.12
N GLN A 47 20.44 6.54 17.24
CA GLN A 47 20.94 7.28 16.08
C GLN A 47 21.98 6.52 15.28
N SER A 48 22.81 5.69 15.93
CA SER A 48 23.79 4.83 15.24
C SER A 48 23.15 3.77 14.35
N SER A 49 21.85 3.49 14.54
CA SER A 49 21.11 2.53 13.71
C SER A 49 20.49 3.16 12.46
N PHE A 50 20.46 4.49 12.35
CA PHE A 50 19.92 5.15 11.16
C PHE A 50 20.92 5.12 10.00
N PRO A 51 20.46 4.85 8.77
CA PRO A 51 21.30 4.86 7.58
C PRO A 51 21.58 6.30 7.11
N VAL A 52 22.26 7.10 7.94
CA VAL A 52 22.62 8.48 7.62
C VAL A 52 23.76 8.48 6.61
N LYS A 53 23.56 9.14 5.47
CA LYS A 53 24.59 9.29 4.44
C LYS A 53 25.78 10.05 5.02
N GLN A 54 26.93 9.38 5.07
CA GLN A 54 28.18 10.00 5.50
C GLN A 54 28.69 10.99 4.45
N ALA A 55 29.34 12.06 4.90
CA ALA A 55 30.02 12.99 4.01
C ALA A 55 31.09 12.22 3.22
N LYS A 56 31.13 12.40 1.89
CA LYS A 56 32.18 11.80 1.08
C LYS A 56 33.51 12.44 1.47
N PRO A 57 34.53 11.67 1.87
CA PRO A 57 35.83 12.25 2.15
C PRO A 57 36.38 12.90 0.87
N GLY A 58 37.08 14.02 1.05
CA GLY A 58 37.83 14.69 -0.02
C GLY A 58 39.02 13.83 -0.50
N PRO A 59 39.88 14.37 -1.39
CA PRO A 59 41.02 13.63 -1.91
C PRO A 59 41.91 13.12 -0.77
N PRO A 60 42.37 11.85 -0.84
CA PRO A 60 43.06 11.20 0.27
C PRO A 60 44.42 11.86 0.52
N GLN A 61 44.54 12.57 1.63
CA GLN A 61 45.83 12.87 2.26
C GLN A 61 46.06 11.83 3.36
N LEU A 62 47.25 11.22 3.38
CA LEU A 62 47.60 10.13 4.32
C LEU A 62 47.38 10.49 5.80
N SER A 63 47.65 11.75 6.19
CA SER A 63 47.40 12.26 7.55
C SER A 63 45.92 12.29 7.92
N VAL A 64 45.08 12.74 6.98
CA VAL A 64 43.62 12.84 7.15
C VAL A 64 42.97 11.45 7.17
N MET A 65 43.53 10.49 6.42
CA MET A 65 43.03 9.12 6.40
C MET A 65 43.25 8.38 7.72
N ASN A 66 44.43 8.53 8.34
CA ASN A 66 44.73 7.92 9.64
C ASN A 66 43.87 8.53 10.77
N GLN A 67 43.63 9.84 10.74
CA GLN A 67 42.75 10.50 11.71
C GLN A 67 41.30 10.04 11.58
N MET A 68 40.76 9.99 10.35
CA MET A 68 39.39 9.48 10.12
C MET A 68 39.22 8.02 10.56
N GLN A 69 40.25 7.18 10.38
CA GLN A 69 40.19 5.79 10.82
C GLN A 69 40.21 5.68 12.35
N GLN A 70 41.07 6.45 13.03
CA GLN A 70 41.11 6.50 14.50
C GLN A 70 39.79 7.01 15.11
N GLU A 71 39.19 8.05 14.53
CA GLU A 71 37.89 8.58 14.96
C GLU A 71 36.78 7.55 14.79
N LYS A 72 36.82 6.79 13.69
CA LYS A 72 35.86 5.72 13.43
C LYS A 72 35.99 4.59 14.46
N GLU A 73 37.21 4.11 14.71
CA GLU A 73 37.49 3.07 15.71
C GLU A 73 37.08 3.53 17.12
N LEU A 74 37.37 4.78 17.48
CA LEU A 74 36.93 5.37 18.75
C LEU A 74 35.40 5.39 18.86
N THR A 75 34.71 5.80 17.80
CA THR A 75 33.24 5.85 17.76
C THR A 75 32.63 4.45 17.90
N GLU A 76 33.19 3.46 17.21
CA GLU A 76 32.74 2.07 17.30
C GLU A 76 32.96 1.48 18.70
N ASN A 77 34.11 1.77 19.33
CA ASN A 77 34.40 1.36 20.71
C ASN A 77 33.42 2.00 21.71
N ILE A 78 33.13 3.30 21.58
CA ILE A 78 32.13 3.98 22.42
C ILE A 78 30.76 3.32 22.23
N LEU A 79 30.33 3.12 20.98
CA LEU A 79 29.04 2.50 20.68
C LEU A 79 28.93 1.08 21.25
N LYS A 80 30.02 0.31 21.24
CA LYS A 80 30.05 -1.03 21.85
C LYS A 80 29.76 -0.95 23.35
N VAL A 81 30.46 -0.09 24.08
CA VAL A 81 30.26 0.12 25.52
C VAL A 81 28.83 0.60 25.81
N LEU A 82 28.31 1.55 25.03
CA LEU A 82 26.94 2.04 25.20
C LEU A 82 25.90 0.93 25.00
N LYS A 83 26.08 0.06 23.99
CA LYS A 83 25.18 -1.07 23.73
C LYS A 83 25.19 -2.08 24.88
N GLU A 84 26.35 -2.34 25.47
CA GLU A 84 26.49 -3.22 26.66
C GLU A 84 25.75 -2.64 27.88
N GLN A 85 25.66 -1.31 28.00
CA GLN A 85 24.99 -0.59 29.09
C GLN A 85 23.54 -0.16 28.76
N ALA A 86 23.00 -0.58 27.62
CA ALA A 86 21.70 -0.10 27.13
C ALA A 86 20.54 -0.45 28.06
N ALA A 87 20.53 -1.68 28.59
CA ALA A 87 19.49 -2.15 29.50
C ALA A 87 19.46 -1.33 30.81
N ASP A 88 20.63 -1.14 31.43
CA ASP A 88 20.78 -0.31 32.64
C ASP A 88 20.33 1.13 32.38
N SER A 89 20.68 1.69 31.21
CA SER A 89 20.26 3.03 30.82
C SER A 89 18.74 3.15 30.65
N ILE A 90 18.09 2.13 30.08
CA ILE A 90 16.62 2.08 29.96
C ILE A 90 15.96 2.07 31.34
N LEU A 91 16.44 1.23 32.27
CA LEU A 91 15.90 1.14 33.62
C LEU A 91 16.03 2.46 34.39
N VAL A 92 17.16 3.15 34.24
CA VAL A 92 17.37 4.48 34.85
C VAL A 92 16.38 5.50 34.27
N LEU A 93 16.14 5.48 32.96
CA LEU A 93 15.18 6.38 32.32
C LEU A 93 13.72 6.04 32.68
N GLU A 94 13.38 4.76 32.84
CA GLU A 94 12.07 4.35 33.36
C GLU A 94 11.86 4.85 34.79
N ALA A 95 12.89 4.75 35.65
CA ALA A 95 12.85 5.30 37.01
C ALA A 95 12.68 6.83 37.00
N ALA A 96 13.27 7.51 36.01
CA ALA A 96 13.13 8.97 35.83
C ALA A 96 11.68 9.42 35.62
N LEU A 97 10.86 8.61 34.93
CA LEU A 97 9.46 8.92 34.69
C LEU A 97 8.62 8.97 35.98
N LYS A 98 9.12 8.41 37.08
CA LYS A 98 8.47 8.41 38.40
C LYS A 98 8.87 9.62 39.26
N LEU A 99 9.80 10.45 38.78
CA LEU A 99 10.21 11.66 39.50
C LEU A 99 9.10 12.71 39.45
N ASN A 100 8.75 13.24 40.62
CA ASN A 100 7.76 14.32 40.80
C ASN A 100 8.42 15.62 41.28
N LYS A 101 9.71 15.79 41.01
CA LYS A 101 10.51 16.96 41.42
C LYS A 101 11.17 17.58 40.20
N ASP A 102 11.16 18.91 40.17
CA ASP A 102 11.88 19.66 39.14
C ASP A 102 13.38 19.43 39.26
N LEU A 103 14.05 19.44 38.10
CA LEU A 103 15.47 19.18 37.97
C LEU A 103 16.20 20.46 37.62
N TYR A 104 17.51 20.49 37.86
CA TYR A 104 18.32 21.68 37.66
C TYR A 104 19.58 21.34 36.88
N VAL A 105 19.91 22.16 35.88
CA VAL A 105 21.16 22.05 35.13
C VAL A 105 22.16 23.06 35.71
N HIS A 106 23.42 22.67 35.80
CA HIS A 106 24.48 23.60 36.19
C HIS A 106 24.59 24.77 35.19
N THR A 107 24.58 25.99 35.72
CA THR A 107 24.96 27.22 35.02
C THR A 107 26.42 27.54 35.27
N MET A 108 27.03 28.43 34.46
CA MET A 108 28.40 28.91 34.68
C MET A 108 28.61 29.36 36.13
N ARG A 109 27.66 30.13 36.68
CA ARG A 109 27.68 30.56 38.08
C ARG A 109 27.74 29.38 39.06
N THR A 110 26.93 28.33 38.86
CA THR A 110 26.96 27.18 39.77
C THR A 110 28.22 26.34 39.63
N LEU A 111 28.83 26.31 38.44
CA LEU A 111 30.12 25.65 38.22
C LEU A 111 31.25 26.41 38.90
N ASP A 112 31.26 27.74 38.81
CA ASP A 112 32.22 28.60 39.50
C ASP A 112 32.15 28.38 41.02
N LEU A 113 30.93 28.32 41.58
CA LEU A 113 30.71 28.05 43.00
C LEU A 113 31.17 26.65 43.44
N LEU A 114 31.07 25.64 42.56
CA LEU A 114 31.58 24.30 42.83
C LEU A 114 33.11 24.21 42.75
N ALA A 115 33.75 25.13 42.01
CA ALA A 115 35.20 25.23 41.90
C ALA A 115 35.86 26.00 43.07
N MET A 116 35.08 26.67 43.91
CA MET A 116 35.57 27.36 45.11
C MET A 116 35.91 26.36 46.24
N GLU A 117 36.86 26.71 47.11
CA GLU A 117 37.29 25.83 48.19
C GLU A 117 36.14 25.45 49.15
N PRO A 118 36.09 24.19 49.65
CA PRO A 118 35.06 23.74 50.59
C PRO A 118 35.16 24.55 51.91
N GLY A 119 34.32 25.58 52.03
CA GLY A 119 34.32 26.50 53.17
C GLY A 119 33.99 27.95 52.82
N MET A 120 34.10 28.35 51.54
CA MET A 120 33.77 29.70 51.07
C MET A 120 32.34 29.86 50.51
N VAL A 121 31.55 28.80 50.54
CA VAL A 121 30.22 28.73 49.88
C VAL A 121 29.12 28.53 50.93
N ASN A 122 28.09 29.38 50.88
CA ASN A 122 27.05 29.53 51.90
C ASN A 122 26.01 28.37 51.93
N GLY A 123 26.42 27.13 51.67
CA GLY A 123 25.51 25.98 51.58
C GLY A 123 24.63 25.95 50.31
N GLU A 124 24.72 26.96 49.44
CA GLU A 124 23.98 27.05 48.17
C GLU A 124 24.44 26.04 47.11
N THR A 125 25.54 25.33 47.33
CA THR A 125 26.21 24.45 46.35
C THR A 125 25.78 22.98 46.40
N GLU A 126 25.15 22.52 47.48
CA GLU A 126 24.85 21.08 47.65
C GLU A 126 23.36 20.74 47.41
N SER A 127 22.48 21.74 47.52
CA SER A 127 21.02 21.61 47.29
C SER A 127 20.53 22.46 46.10
N SER A 128 21.43 22.90 45.23
CA SER A 128 21.28 24.02 44.29
C SER A 128 20.01 24.00 43.43
N ALA A 129 18.93 24.60 43.94
CA ALA A 129 17.89 25.24 43.14
C ALA A 129 18.42 26.50 42.39
N ALA A 130 19.70 26.84 42.57
CA ALA A 130 20.41 27.93 41.89
C ALA A 130 20.81 27.62 40.43
N GLY A 131 20.62 26.37 39.98
CA GLY A 131 20.81 25.99 38.59
C GLY A 131 19.68 26.48 37.68
N LEU A 132 19.80 26.18 36.38
CA LEU A 132 18.72 26.42 35.43
C LEU A 132 17.63 25.36 35.68
N LYS A 133 16.45 25.82 36.13
CA LYS A 133 15.30 24.97 36.43
C LYS A 133 14.73 24.39 35.14
N VAL A 134 14.60 23.06 35.10
CA VAL A 134 13.88 22.32 34.06
C VAL A 134 12.67 21.66 34.69
N LYS A 135 11.49 21.93 34.11
CA LYS A 135 10.24 21.37 34.60
C LYS A 135 10.23 19.84 34.43
N THR A 136 9.60 19.18 35.39
CA THR A 136 9.47 17.73 35.39
C THR A 136 8.79 17.22 34.11
N GLU A 137 7.75 17.90 33.61
CA GLU A 137 7.00 17.51 32.42
C GLU A 137 7.87 17.61 31.14
N GLU A 138 8.71 18.65 31.03
CA GLU A 138 9.64 18.81 29.89
C GLU A 138 10.69 17.70 29.86
N MET A 139 11.14 17.24 31.03
CA MET A 139 12.05 16.12 31.14
C MET A 139 11.36 14.79 30.84
N GLN A 140 10.19 14.54 31.42
CA GLN A 140 9.40 13.34 31.16
C GLN A 140 9.03 13.20 29.68
N CYS A 141 8.68 14.31 29.02
CA CYS A 141 8.38 14.33 27.58
C CYS A 141 9.56 13.81 26.76
N GLN A 142 10.76 14.31 27.04
CA GLN A 142 11.97 13.89 26.34
C GLN A 142 12.40 12.47 26.67
N VAL A 143 12.28 12.05 27.94
CA VAL A 143 12.60 10.68 28.36
C VAL A 143 11.62 9.70 27.72
N CYS A 144 10.33 10.00 27.67
CA CYS A 144 9.33 9.20 26.96
C CYS A 144 9.69 9.05 25.48
N TYR A 145 10.08 10.14 24.81
CA TYR A 145 10.50 10.07 23.40
C TYR A 145 11.73 9.18 23.20
N ASP A 146 12.76 9.37 24.02
CA ASP A 146 14.02 8.63 23.93
C ASP A 146 13.81 7.12 24.25
N LEU A 147 12.99 6.79 25.26
CA LEU A 147 12.57 5.42 25.59
C LEU A 147 11.73 4.79 24.48
N GLY A 148 10.75 5.52 23.93
CA GLY A 148 9.93 5.07 22.82
C GLY A 148 10.79 4.67 21.63
N ALA A 149 11.78 5.50 21.28
CA ALA A 149 12.72 5.22 20.20
C ALA A 149 13.60 3.98 20.48
N ALA A 150 14.03 3.79 21.73
CA ALA A 150 14.80 2.60 22.14
C ALA A 150 13.98 1.31 22.02
N TYR A 151 12.76 1.30 22.56
CA TYR A 151 11.85 0.15 22.46
C TYR A 151 11.47 -0.13 21.00
N PHE A 152 11.22 0.90 20.20
CA PHE A 152 10.92 0.74 18.78
C PHE A 152 12.07 0.07 18.03
N GLN A 153 13.32 0.46 18.32
CA GLN A 153 14.50 -0.19 17.77
C GLN A 153 14.61 -1.66 18.19
N GLN A 154 14.31 -1.98 19.45
CA GLN A 154 14.34 -3.36 19.97
C GLN A 154 13.20 -4.24 19.43
N GLY A 155 12.10 -3.62 18.99
CA GLY A 155 10.91 -4.29 18.48
C GLY A 155 11.17 -5.19 17.27
N SER A 156 12.22 -4.92 16.49
CA SER A 156 12.62 -5.81 15.38
C SER A 156 13.01 -7.21 15.84
N THR A 157 13.47 -7.34 17.08
CA THR A 157 13.86 -8.62 17.68
C THR A 157 12.78 -9.17 18.60
N ASN A 158 12.03 -8.31 19.28
CA ASN A 158 10.92 -8.70 20.15
C ASN A 158 9.67 -7.84 19.89
N SER A 159 8.72 -8.39 19.14
CA SER A 159 7.50 -7.67 18.73
C SER A 159 6.65 -7.16 19.90
N ALA A 160 6.70 -7.79 21.08
CA ALA A 160 5.91 -7.36 22.24
C ALA A 160 6.34 -5.97 22.74
N VAL A 161 7.60 -5.59 22.49
CA VAL A 161 8.18 -4.32 22.93
C VAL A 161 7.62 -3.11 22.14
N TYR A 162 6.97 -3.36 20.99
CA TYR A 162 6.27 -2.29 20.26
C TYR A 162 5.10 -1.70 21.05
N GLU A 163 4.50 -2.45 21.98
CA GLU A 163 3.46 -1.92 22.89
C GLU A 163 4.02 -0.85 23.82
N ASN A 164 5.18 -1.13 24.43
CA ASN A 164 5.89 -0.15 25.26
C ASN A 164 6.31 1.06 24.43
N ALA A 165 6.84 0.85 23.22
CA ALA A 165 7.20 1.94 22.32
C ALA A 165 5.99 2.83 22.01
N ARG A 166 4.85 2.21 21.70
CA ARG A 166 3.58 2.89 21.44
C ARG A 166 3.19 3.74 22.66
N GLU A 167 3.07 3.14 23.83
CA GLU A 167 2.71 3.86 25.07
C GLU A 167 3.59 5.11 25.27
N LYS A 168 4.91 4.98 25.13
CA LYS A 168 5.83 6.11 25.32
C LYS A 168 5.70 7.19 24.26
N PHE A 169 5.51 6.86 22.99
CA PHE A 169 5.29 7.86 21.94
C PHE A 169 3.95 8.58 22.11
N PHE A 170 2.88 7.87 22.46
CA PHE A 170 1.58 8.49 22.73
C PHE A 170 1.63 9.39 23.97
N ARG A 171 2.28 8.96 25.05
CA ARG A 171 2.52 9.80 26.22
C ARG A 171 3.36 11.04 25.88
N THR A 172 4.34 10.90 24.98
CA THR A 172 5.12 12.05 24.48
C THR A 172 4.20 13.06 23.78
N LYS A 173 3.29 12.59 22.92
CA LYS A 173 2.34 13.44 22.19
C LYS A 173 1.37 14.18 23.13
N GLU A 174 0.89 13.50 24.17
CA GLU A 174 0.08 14.13 25.24
C GLU A 174 0.86 15.22 25.98
N LEU A 175 2.08 14.90 26.43
CA LEU A 175 2.93 15.86 27.15
C LEU A 175 3.28 17.08 26.30
N ILE A 176 3.50 16.92 24.99
CA ILE A 176 3.70 18.07 24.09
C ILE A 176 2.48 19.00 24.08
N ALA A 177 1.27 18.44 24.05
CA ALA A 177 0.04 19.22 24.10
C ALA A 177 -0.17 19.90 25.47
N GLU A 178 0.21 19.24 26.56
CA GLU A 178 0.15 19.79 27.94
C GLU A 178 1.17 20.92 28.16
N ILE A 179 2.40 20.78 27.66
CA ILE A 179 3.48 21.77 27.81
C ILE A 179 3.19 23.02 26.95
N GLY A 180 2.62 22.84 25.77
CA GLY A 180 2.27 23.92 24.84
C GLY A 180 3.48 24.67 24.26
N SER A 181 3.23 25.85 23.69
CA SER A 181 4.25 26.68 23.02
C SER A 181 5.25 27.36 23.97
N LEU A 182 5.12 27.17 25.28
CA LEU A 182 5.96 27.76 26.32
C LEU A 182 7.14 26.86 26.73
N SER A 183 7.41 25.78 25.99
CA SER A 183 8.57 24.95 26.29
C SER A 183 9.88 25.70 26.04
N LEU A 184 10.74 25.73 27.05
CA LEU A 184 12.07 26.33 26.99
C LEU A 184 13.15 25.27 26.81
N HIS A 185 12.89 24.03 27.25
CA HIS A 185 13.92 22.99 27.38
C HIS A 185 13.51 21.63 26.78
N CYS A 186 12.33 21.51 26.19
CA CYS A 186 11.91 20.33 25.44
C CYS A 186 12.00 20.60 23.94
N THR A 187 12.72 19.76 23.20
CA THR A 187 12.79 19.83 21.73
C THR A 187 12.58 18.44 21.15
N ILE A 188 11.37 18.20 20.65
CA ILE A 188 10.97 16.96 19.99
C ILE A 188 10.73 17.24 18.51
N ASP A 189 11.23 16.37 17.65
CA ASP A 189 10.91 16.37 16.22
C ASP A 189 9.49 15.79 16.05
N GLU A 190 8.48 16.67 16.04
CA GLU A 190 7.07 16.27 15.94
C GLU A 190 6.76 15.48 14.67
N LYS A 191 7.46 15.76 13.56
CA LYS A 191 7.28 15.01 12.30
C LYS A 191 7.77 13.58 12.45
N ARG A 192 8.92 13.39 13.12
CA ARG A 192 9.45 12.06 13.40
C ARG A 192 8.59 11.31 14.42
N LEU A 193 8.12 12.00 15.46
CA LEU A 193 7.17 11.44 16.43
C LEU A 193 5.89 10.95 15.74
N ALA A 194 5.32 11.74 14.84
CA ALA A 194 4.13 11.34 14.07
C ALA A 194 4.37 10.07 13.25
N GLY A 195 5.54 9.95 12.62
CA GLY A 195 5.95 8.73 11.90
C GLY A 195 6.07 7.51 12.82
N TYR A 196 6.66 7.68 14.00
CA TYR A 196 6.72 6.60 15.01
C TYR A 196 5.34 6.18 15.49
N CYS A 197 4.46 7.12 15.83
CA CYS A 197 3.07 6.82 16.23
C CYS A 197 2.35 6.03 15.14
N GLN A 198 2.43 6.48 13.88
CA GLN A 198 1.81 5.79 12.75
C GLN A 198 2.35 4.37 12.57
N ALA A 199 3.66 4.18 12.71
CA ALA A 199 4.27 2.85 12.64
C ALA A 199 3.81 1.95 13.79
N CYS A 200 3.78 2.47 15.02
CA CYS A 200 3.28 1.75 16.19
C CYS A 200 1.80 1.34 16.06
N ASP A 201 0.93 2.18 15.50
CA ASP A 201 -0.48 1.81 15.26
C ASP A 201 -0.63 0.68 14.23
N VAL A 202 0.30 0.59 13.28
CA VAL A 202 0.36 -0.53 12.31
C VAL A 202 0.98 -1.78 12.92
N LEU A 203 1.89 -1.67 13.88
CA LEU A 203 2.60 -2.81 14.45
C LEU A 203 1.87 -3.43 15.65
N VAL A 204 1.23 -2.61 16.46
CA VAL A 204 0.49 -3.04 17.65
C VAL A 204 -0.99 -3.21 17.29
N PRO A 205 -1.62 -4.37 17.56
CA PRO A 205 -3.06 -4.52 17.40
C PRO A 205 -3.80 -3.63 18.41
N SER A 206 -4.65 -2.70 17.96
CA SER A 206 -5.51 -1.96 18.89
C SER A 206 -6.67 -2.85 19.35
N SER A 207 -6.78 -3.11 20.65
CA SER A 207 -8.00 -3.71 21.25
C SER A 207 -9.18 -2.73 21.26
N ASP A 208 -8.90 -1.42 21.29
CA ASP A 208 -9.91 -0.36 21.39
C ASP A 208 -9.99 0.46 20.10
N SER A 209 -11.13 0.38 19.43
CA SER A 209 -11.49 1.09 18.19
C SER A 209 -11.94 2.54 18.42
N THR A 210 -11.80 3.07 19.63
CA THR A 210 -12.48 4.28 20.07
C THR A 210 -11.49 5.36 20.48
N SER A 211 -10.99 6.16 19.53
CA SER A 211 -10.69 7.60 19.76
C SER A 211 -9.80 8.27 18.70
N GLN A 212 -9.26 7.56 17.70
CA GLN A 212 -8.33 8.20 16.74
C GLN A 212 -8.82 8.08 15.30
N GLN A 213 -8.81 9.21 14.59
CA GLN A 213 -8.98 9.26 13.14
C GLN A 213 -7.82 8.48 12.50
N LEU A 214 -8.06 7.19 12.25
CA LEU A 214 -7.10 6.35 11.56
C LEU A 214 -6.93 6.86 10.13
N THR A 215 -5.68 7.05 9.73
CA THR A 215 -5.37 7.38 8.33
C THR A 215 -5.80 6.23 7.42
N PRO A 216 -6.20 6.48 6.16
CA PRO A 216 -6.51 5.40 5.20
C PRO A 216 -5.37 4.39 5.08
N TYR A 217 -4.12 4.85 5.21
CA TYR A 217 -2.93 4.00 5.24
C TYR A 217 -2.96 3.00 6.41
N SER A 218 -3.23 3.47 7.62
CA SER A 218 -3.32 2.62 8.82
C SER A 218 -4.49 1.64 8.75
N GLN A 219 -5.65 2.10 8.24
CA GLN A 219 -6.83 1.26 8.06
C GLN A 219 -6.55 0.07 7.15
N VAL A 220 -5.91 0.30 5.99
CA VAL A 220 -5.55 -0.78 5.06
C VAL A 220 -4.69 -1.85 5.75
N HIS A 221 -3.69 -1.47 6.53
CA HIS A 221 -2.85 -2.42 7.28
C HIS A 221 -3.64 -3.19 8.34
N ILE A 222 -4.58 -2.55 9.04
CA ILE A 222 -5.45 -3.22 10.01
C ILE A 222 -6.33 -4.25 9.29
N CYS A 223 -6.98 -3.88 8.19
CA CYS A 223 -7.84 -4.78 7.41
C CYS A 223 -7.04 -5.96 6.82
N LEU A 224 -5.81 -5.74 6.37
CA LEU A 224 -4.92 -6.80 5.87
C LEU A 224 -4.53 -7.79 6.98
N ARG A 225 -4.34 -7.33 8.22
CA ARG A 225 -4.05 -8.19 9.38
C ARG A 225 -5.27 -8.95 9.86
N SER A 226 -6.45 -8.33 9.89
CA SER A 226 -7.70 -8.97 10.31
C SER A 226 -8.30 -9.90 9.25
N GLY A 227 -7.82 -9.84 8.00
CA GLY A 227 -8.38 -10.58 6.87
C GLY A 227 -9.64 -9.97 6.29
N ASN A 228 -9.99 -8.73 6.67
CA ASN A 228 -11.15 -7.99 6.17
C ASN A 228 -10.86 -7.35 4.80
N TYR A 229 -10.59 -8.17 3.78
CA TYR A 229 -10.17 -7.67 2.47
C TYR A 229 -11.24 -6.85 1.73
N GLN A 230 -12.53 -7.04 2.05
CA GLN A 230 -13.62 -6.25 1.46
C GLN A 230 -13.51 -4.77 1.85
N GLU A 231 -13.08 -4.48 3.08
CA GLU A 231 -12.88 -3.12 3.56
C GLU A 231 -11.70 -2.45 2.84
N VAL A 232 -10.64 -3.21 2.54
CA VAL A 232 -9.51 -2.72 1.71
C VAL A 232 -9.99 -2.26 0.33
N ILE A 233 -10.88 -3.03 -0.31
CA ILE A 233 -11.43 -2.70 -1.62
C ILE A 233 -12.24 -1.40 -1.54
N GLN A 234 -13.08 -1.26 -0.52
CA GLN A 234 -13.87 -0.05 -0.31
C GLN A 234 -12.97 1.19 -0.10
N ILE A 235 -11.92 1.08 0.72
CA ILE A 235 -10.94 2.16 0.92
C ILE A 235 -10.27 2.55 -0.41
N PHE A 236 -9.93 1.57 -1.26
CA PHE A 236 -9.28 1.84 -2.54
C PHE A 236 -10.21 2.52 -3.55
N ILE A 237 -11.50 2.16 -3.55
CA ILE A 237 -12.52 2.83 -4.37
C ILE A 237 -12.69 4.28 -3.93
N GLU A 238 -12.83 4.53 -2.63
CA GLU A 238 -12.94 5.90 -2.09
C GLU A 238 -11.69 6.71 -2.39
N ASP A 239 -10.51 6.10 -2.24
CA ASP A 239 -9.25 6.78 -2.49
C ASP A 239 -8.98 7.05 -3.97
N ASN A 240 -9.71 6.42 -4.91
CA ASN A 240 -9.67 6.83 -6.33
C ASN A 240 -10.20 8.26 -6.54
N LEU A 241 -11.04 8.77 -5.63
CA LEU A 241 -11.52 10.15 -5.64
C LEU A 241 -10.62 11.09 -4.84
N THR A 242 -10.17 10.66 -3.65
CA THR A 242 -9.43 11.55 -2.72
C THR A 242 -7.95 11.69 -3.07
N LEU A 243 -7.39 10.71 -3.79
CA LEU A 243 -5.99 10.67 -4.17
C LEU A 243 -4.99 10.70 -3.00
N SER A 244 -5.40 10.23 -1.82
CA SER A 244 -4.63 10.33 -0.58
C SER A 244 -3.54 9.26 -0.40
N LEU A 245 -3.76 8.03 -0.91
CA LEU A 245 -2.80 6.94 -0.76
C LEU A 245 -1.70 7.01 -1.83
N PRO A 246 -0.42 6.79 -1.45
CA PRO A 246 0.66 6.65 -2.42
C PRO A 246 0.45 5.43 -3.34
N VAL A 247 0.65 5.63 -4.64
CA VAL A 247 0.56 4.55 -5.64
C VAL A 247 1.48 3.38 -5.32
N GLN A 248 2.70 3.66 -4.86
CA GLN A 248 3.68 2.63 -4.49
C GLN A 248 3.18 1.73 -3.36
N PHE A 249 2.43 2.30 -2.41
CA PHE A 249 1.80 1.54 -1.33
C PHE A 249 0.71 0.62 -1.87
N ARG A 250 -0.21 1.14 -2.70
CA ARG A 250 -1.26 0.34 -3.35
C ARG A 250 -0.69 -0.83 -4.18
N GLN A 251 0.41 -0.59 -4.89
CA GLN A 251 1.12 -1.63 -5.65
C GLN A 251 1.83 -2.63 -4.73
N SER A 252 2.33 -2.21 -3.57
CA SER A 252 2.89 -3.11 -2.56
C SER A 252 1.81 -4.04 -2.00
N VAL A 253 0.64 -3.50 -1.65
CA VAL A 253 -0.51 -4.28 -1.16
C VAL A 253 -0.94 -5.31 -2.19
N LEU A 254 -1.10 -4.92 -3.46
CA LEU A 254 -1.46 -5.84 -4.53
C LEU A 254 -0.44 -6.98 -4.69
N ARG A 255 0.86 -6.67 -4.65
CA ARG A 255 1.93 -7.68 -4.73
C ARG A 255 1.92 -8.63 -3.53
N GLU A 256 1.65 -8.13 -2.33
CA GLU A 256 1.50 -8.96 -1.13
C GLU A 256 0.32 -9.93 -1.27
N LEU A 257 -0.83 -9.44 -1.73
CA LEU A 257 -2.02 -10.27 -1.94
C LEU A 257 -1.77 -11.35 -2.98
N PHE A 258 -1.14 -11.03 -4.12
CA PHE A 258 -0.76 -12.02 -5.12
C PHE A 258 0.19 -13.07 -4.56
N LYS A 259 1.18 -12.66 -3.76
CA LYS A 259 2.09 -13.60 -3.12
C LYS A 259 1.34 -14.55 -2.17
N LYS A 260 0.38 -14.04 -1.40
CA LYS A 260 -0.46 -14.84 -0.50
C LYS A 260 -1.39 -15.79 -1.29
N ALA A 261 -1.96 -15.34 -2.40
CA ALA A 261 -2.79 -16.18 -3.28
C ALA A 261 -1.97 -17.35 -3.88
N GLN A 262 -0.79 -17.06 -4.42
CA GLN A 262 0.14 -18.05 -4.99
C GLN A 262 0.64 -19.09 -3.97
N GLN A 263 0.58 -18.77 -2.67
CA GLN A 263 0.92 -19.69 -1.58
C GLN A 263 -0.20 -20.69 -1.23
N GLY A 264 -1.30 -20.70 -1.99
CA GLY A 264 -2.36 -21.72 -1.89
C GLY A 264 -3.68 -21.22 -1.31
N ASN A 265 -3.90 -19.91 -1.22
CA ASN A 265 -5.17 -19.34 -0.78
C ASN A 265 -5.97 -18.81 -1.99
N GLU A 266 -6.64 -19.73 -2.69
CA GLU A 266 -7.45 -19.42 -3.89
C GLU A 266 -8.59 -18.43 -3.62
N ALA A 267 -9.09 -18.34 -2.37
CA ALA A 267 -10.11 -17.36 -2.00
C ALA A 267 -9.62 -15.90 -2.16
N LEU A 268 -8.31 -15.69 -2.23
CA LEU A 268 -7.73 -14.37 -2.49
C LEU A 268 -7.68 -14.01 -3.98
N ASP A 269 -7.94 -14.92 -4.92
CA ASP A 269 -7.86 -14.60 -6.35
C ASP A 269 -8.91 -13.58 -6.77
N GLU A 270 -10.13 -13.69 -6.25
CA GLU A 270 -11.18 -12.70 -6.47
C GLU A 270 -10.79 -11.34 -5.88
N ILE A 271 -10.23 -11.34 -4.66
CA ILE A 271 -9.75 -10.13 -3.99
C ILE A 271 -8.60 -9.49 -4.77
N CYS A 272 -7.64 -10.28 -5.25
CA CYS A 272 -6.52 -9.83 -6.07
C CYS A 272 -7.03 -9.15 -7.35
N PHE A 273 -8.06 -9.73 -7.98
CA PHE A 273 -8.72 -9.09 -9.12
C PHE A 273 -9.35 -7.76 -8.74
N LYS A 274 -10.14 -7.71 -7.66
CA LYS A 274 -10.83 -6.48 -7.24
C LYS A 274 -9.84 -5.36 -6.91
N VAL A 275 -8.76 -5.65 -6.19
CA VAL A 275 -7.69 -4.67 -5.89
C VAL A 275 -6.93 -4.28 -7.16
N CYS A 276 -6.66 -5.24 -8.07
CA CYS A 276 -6.03 -4.96 -9.37
C CYS A 276 -6.89 -4.01 -10.22
N ALA A 277 -8.21 -4.22 -10.27
CA ALA A 277 -9.13 -3.34 -10.97
C ALA A 277 -9.14 -1.92 -10.37
N CYS A 278 -9.16 -1.80 -9.04
CA CYS A 278 -9.06 -0.50 -8.36
C CYS A 278 -7.77 0.24 -8.70
N ASN A 279 -6.63 -0.46 -8.66
CA ASN A 279 -5.33 0.12 -9.03
C ASN A 279 -5.28 0.48 -10.51
N THR A 280 -5.85 -0.33 -11.39
CA THR A 280 -5.89 -0.06 -12.83
C THR A 280 -6.69 1.20 -13.12
N VAL A 281 -7.90 1.31 -12.55
CA VAL A 281 -8.75 2.51 -12.69
C VAL A 281 -8.03 3.74 -12.16
N ARG A 282 -7.32 3.63 -11.03
CA ARG A 282 -6.50 4.73 -10.50
C ARG A 282 -5.40 5.15 -11.47
N ASP A 283 -4.68 4.19 -12.03
CA ASP A 283 -3.58 4.44 -12.96
C ASP A 283 -4.10 5.14 -14.21
N ILE A 284 -5.26 4.73 -14.75
CA ILE A 284 -5.92 5.36 -15.90
C ILE A 284 -6.33 6.80 -15.61
N LEU A 285 -6.94 7.05 -14.45
CA LEU A 285 -7.35 8.41 -14.06
C LEU A 285 -6.16 9.35 -13.97
N GLU A 286 -5.01 8.88 -13.49
CA GLU A 286 -3.77 9.65 -13.47
C GLU A 286 -3.00 9.67 -14.81
N GLY A 287 -3.53 9.03 -15.87
CA GLY A 287 -2.88 8.98 -17.19
C GLY A 287 -1.65 8.07 -17.24
N ARG A 288 -1.52 7.12 -16.32
CA ARG A 288 -0.46 6.11 -16.27
C ARG A 288 -0.85 4.86 -17.08
N THR A 289 0.16 4.06 -17.43
CA THR A 289 -0.03 2.84 -18.23
C THR A 289 -0.70 1.73 -17.42
N ILE A 290 -1.54 0.92 -18.08
CA ILE A 290 -2.19 -0.25 -17.48
C ILE A 290 -1.15 -1.34 -17.20
N SER A 291 -1.20 -1.90 -15.99
CA SER A 291 -0.27 -2.96 -15.59
C SER A 291 -0.58 -4.30 -16.26
N VAL A 292 0.45 -5.11 -16.49
CA VAL A 292 0.32 -6.44 -17.12
C VAL A 292 -0.61 -7.38 -16.35
N GLN A 293 -0.68 -7.27 -15.02
CA GLN A 293 -1.54 -8.10 -14.18
C GLN A 293 -3.02 -7.92 -14.49
N PHE A 294 -3.44 -6.71 -14.90
CA PHE A 294 -4.81 -6.48 -15.33
C PHE A 294 -5.12 -7.31 -16.58
N ASN A 295 -4.26 -7.22 -17.60
CA ASN A 295 -4.43 -7.98 -18.84
C ASN A 295 -4.44 -9.50 -18.59
N GLN A 296 -3.62 -10.01 -17.67
CA GLN A 296 -3.62 -11.43 -17.31
C GLN A 296 -4.94 -11.87 -16.65
N LEU A 297 -5.43 -11.08 -15.68
CA LEU A 297 -6.68 -11.40 -14.96
C LEU A 297 -7.94 -11.20 -15.81
N PHE A 298 -7.85 -10.30 -16.80
CA PHE A 298 -8.93 -9.93 -17.70
C PHE A 298 -8.87 -10.63 -19.07
N LEU A 299 -7.91 -11.55 -19.26
CA LEU A 299 -7.77 -12.31 -20.52
C LEU A 299 -9.02 -13.15 -20.83
N ARG A 300 -9.65 -13.70 -19.79
CA ARG A 300 -10.93 -14.42 -19.86
C ARG A 300 -11.86 -13.87 -18.77
N PRO A 301 -12.55 -12.76 -19.04
CA PRO A 301 -13.45 -12.18 -18.05
C PRO A 301 -14.71 -13.04 -17.93
N ASN A 302 -15.37 -12.92 -16.79
CA ASN A 302 -16.72 -13.42 -16.56
C ASN A 302 -17.64 -12.23 -16.24
N LYS A 303 -18.94 -12.48 -16.12
CA LYS A 303 -19.92 -11.43 -15.85
C LYS A 303 -19.56 -10.59 -14.61
N GLU A 304 -19.26 -11.24 -13.51
CA GLU A 304 -18.95 -10.60 -12.21
C GLU A 304 -17.72 -9.68 -12.28
N LYS A 305 -16.67 -10.09 -13.01
CA LYS A 305 -15.46 -9.28 -13.21
C LYS A 305 -15.77 -8.00 -13.98
N ILE A 306 -16.60 -8.07 -15.03
CA ILE A 306 -17.00 -6.87 -15.78
C ILE A 306 -17.90 -5.99 -14.93
N ASP A 307 -18.89 -6.56 -14.23
CA ASP A 307 -19.82 -5.81 -13.37
C ASP A 307 -19.05 -5.04 -12.29
N PHE A 308 -18.10 -5.70 -11.63
CA PHE A 308 -17.24 -5.05 -10.64
C PHE A 308 -16.34 -3.96 -11.27
N LEU A 309 -15.76 -4.19 -12.45
CA LEU A 309 -14.97 -3.17 -13.13
C LEU A 309 -15.81 -1.91 -13.41
N LEU A 310 -17.04 -2.10 -13.88
CA LEU A 310 -17.98 -1.00 -14.15
C LEU A 310 -18.39 -0.26 -12.87
N GLU A 311 -18.61 -0.99 -11.78
CA GLU A 311 -18.87 -0.41 -10.45
C GLU A 311 -17.71 0.51 -10.04
N VAL A 312 -16.47 -0.01 -10.06
CA VAL A 312 -15.27 0.76 -9.69
C VAL A 312 -15.12 1.99 -10.59
N CYS A 313 -15.27 1.83 -11.91
CA CYS A 313 -15.17 2.96 -12.84
C CYS A 313 -16.19 4.05 -12.53
N SER A 314 -17.43 3.67 -12.23
CA SER A 314 -18.53 4.60 -11.96
C SER A 314 -18.35 5.34 -10.63
N ARG A 315 -17.89 4.62 -9.60
CA ARG A 315 -17.63 5.22 -8.28
C ARG A 315 -16.36 6.06 -8.24
N SER A 316 -15.43 5.86 -9.17
CA SER A 316 -14.15 6.59 -9.24
C SER A 316 -14.21 7.88 -10.07
N VAL A 317 -15.30 8.13 -10.80
CA VAL A 317 -15.47 9.35 -11.61
C VAL A 317 -16.79 10.00 -11.25
N ASN A 318 -16.73 11.13 -10.55
CA ASN A 318 -17.89 11.97 -10.36
C ASN A 318 -18.17 12.74 -11.67
N LEU A 319 -19.08 12.25 -12.51
CA LEU A 319 -19.36 12.81 -13.83
C LEU A 319 -19.74 14.30 -13.83
N GLU A 320 -20.34 14.80 -12.75
CA GLU A 320 -20.73 16.21 -12.62
C GLU A 320 -19.54 17.12 -12.32
N LYS A 321 -18.58 16.62 -11.53
CA LYS A 321 -17.43 17.41 -11.02
C LYS A 321 -16.11 17.10 -11.71
N ALA A 322 -16.02 15.98 -12.42
CA ALA A 322 -14.79 15.51 -13.04
C ALA A 322 -14.37 16.42 -14.20
N SER A 323 -13.06 16.62 -14.33
CA SER A 323 -12.48 17.35 -15.44
C SER A 323 -12.66 16.60 -16.76
N GLU A 324 -12.65 17.34 -17.87
CA GLU A 324 -12.84 16.75 -19.19
C GLU A 324 -11.69 15.80 -19.58
N SER A 325 -10.50 16.00 -19.02
CA SER A 325 -9.39 15.06 -19.15
C SER A 325 -9.67 13.73 -18.46
N LEU A 326 -10.23 13.73 -17.24
CA LEU A 326 -10.56 12.48 -16.52
C LEU A 326 -11.65 11.70 -17.25
N LYS A 327 -12.68 12.42 -17.75
CA LYS A 327 -13.73 11.81 -18.58
C LYS A 327 -13.17 11.22 -19.86
N GLY A 328 -12.27 11.95 -20.54
CA GLY A 328 -11.57 11.46 -21.73
C GLY A 328 -10.74 10.21 -21.46
N ASN A 329 -9.98 10.16 -20.36
CA ASN A 329 -9.19 8.99 -19.98
C ASN A 329 -10.08 7.77 -19.71
N MET A 330 -11.18 7.96 -18.96
CA MET A 330 -12.13 6.89 -18.67
C MET A 330 -12.84 6.38 -19.94
N ALA A 331 -13.27 7.30 -20.82
CA ALA A 331 -13.90 6.96 -22.11
C ALA A 331 -12.95 6.14 -22.99
N ALA A 332 -11.69 6.58 -23.13
CA ALA A 332 -10.67 5.89 -23.89
C ALA A 332 -10.38 4.50 -23.31
N PHE A 333 -10.32 4.37 -21.99
CA PHE A 333 -10.14 3.09 -21.33
C PHE A 333 -11.28 2.12 -21.63
N LEU A 334 -12.54 2.50 -21.38
CA LEU A 334 -13.68 1.62 -21.60
C LEU A 334 -13.78 1.20 -23.08
N LYS A 335 -13.51 2.12 -24.01
CA LYS A 335 -13.45 1.82 -25.45
C LYS A 335 -12.38 0.76 -25.77
N ASN A 336 -11.17 0.92 -25.23
CA ASN A 336 -10.07 -0.01 -25.43
C ASN A 336 -10.34 -1.38 -24.78
N VAL A 337 -11.00 -1.40 -23.62
CA VAL A 337 -11.44 -2.65 -22.99
C VAL A 337 -12.41 -3.40 -23.91
N CYS A 338 -13.42 -2.73 -24.47
CA CYS A 338 -14.33 -3.36 -25.43
C CYS A 338 -13.60 -3.92 -26.65
N LEU A 339 -12.59 -3.20 -27.16
CA LEU A 339 -11.79 -3.66 -28.30
C LEU A 339 -10.96 -4.90 -28.00
N GLY A 340 -10.72 -5.24 -26.73
CA GLY A 340 -9.99 -6.46 -26.32
C GLY A 340 -10.88 -7.70 -26.13
N LEU A 341 -12.21 -7.54 -26.09
CA LEU A 341 -13.13 -8.64 -25.78
C LEU A 341 -13.58 -9.36 -27.06
N GLU A 342 -13.44 -10.69 -27.08
CA GLU A 342 -13.90 -11.52 -28.21
C GLU A 342 -15.41 -11.77 -28.16
N ASP A 343 -15.97 -11.98 -26.97
CA ASP A 343 -17.39 -12.24 -26.77
C ASP A 343 -18.21 -10.94 -26.80
N LEU A 344 -19.11 -10.84 -27.79
CA LEU A 344 -20.02 -9.72 -27.95
C LEU A 344 -20.96 -9.53 -26.74
N GLN A 345 -21.25 -10.57 -25.96
CA GLN A 345 -22.09 -10.45 -24.76
C GLN A 345 -21.49 -9.47 -23.74
N TYR A 346 -20.17 -9.56 -23.50
CA TYR A 346 -19.48 -8.65 -22.59
C TYR A 346 -19.36 -7.23 -23.16
N VAL A 347 -19.16 -7.11 -24.48
CA VAL A 347 -19.19 -5.80 -25.16
C VAL A 347 -20.56 -5.14 -24.98
N PHE A 348 -21.65 -5.89 -25.17
CA PHE A 348 -22.99 -5.37 -24.97
C PHE A 348 -23.21 -4.92 -23.53
N MET A 349 -22.79 -5.72 -22.56
CA MET A 349 -22.91 -5.40 -21.13
C MET A 349 -22.21 -4.09 -20.77
N ILE A 350 -20.98 -3.88 -21.25
CA ILE A 350 -20.25 -2.62 -21.07
C ILE A 350 -20.96 -1.46 -21.77
N SER A 351 -21.37 -1.67 -23.03
CA SER A 351 -21.98 -0.61 -23.85
C SER A 351 -23.36 -0.16 -23.34
N SER A 352 -24.08 -1.03 -22.63
CA SER A 352 -25.37 -0.74 -22.00
C SER A 352 -25.24 -0.02 -20.65
N HIS A 353 -24.04 0.04 -20.08
CA HIS A 353 -23.83 0.65 -18.78
C HIS A 353 -23.92 2.19 -18.85
N GLU A 354 -24.62 2.81 -17.89
CA GLU A 354 -24.89 4.25 -17.87
C GLU A 354 -23.62 5.10 -18.03
N LEU A 355 -22.54 4.74 -17.33
CA LEU A 355 -21.23 5.40 -17.45
C LEU A 355 -20.74 5.45 -18.92
N PHE A 356 -20.85 4.35 -19.65
CA PHE A 356 -20.40 4.26 -21.04
C PHE A 356 -21.25 5.11 -21.97
N ILE A 357 -22.56 5.11 -21.72
CA ILE A 357 -23.55 5.92 -22.45
C ILE A 357 -23.27 7.41 -22.28
N THR A 358 -22.92 7.84 -21.06
CA THR A 358 -22.67 9.25 -20.74
C THR A 358 -21.30 9.72 -21.24
N LEU A 359 -20.28 8.85 -21.22
CA LEU A 359 -18.92 9.21 -21.60
C LEU A 359 -18.66 9.22 -23.11
N LEU A 360 -19.27 8.31 -23.87
CA LEU A 360 -19.06 8.21 -25.32
C LEU A 360 -20.23 8.79 -26.10
N LYS A 361 -19.93 9.52 -27.17
CA LYS A 361 -20.94 10.05 -28.09
C LYS A 361 -21.66 8.92 -28.82
N ASP A 362 -22.93 9.13 -29.16
CA ASP A 362 -23.77 8.14 -29.84
C ASP A 362 -23.13 7.55 -31.11
N GLU A 363 -22.53 8.40 -31.93
CA GLU A 363 -21.83 7.98 -33.15
C GLU A 363 -20.60 7.12 -32.88
N GLU A 364 -19.84 7.41 -31.83
CA GLU A 364 -18.67 6.60 -31.46
C GLU A 364 -19.08 5.21 -30.96
N ARG A 365 -20.20 5.12 -30.24
CA ARG A 365 -20.75 3.84 -29.76
C ARG A 365 -21.24 2.99 -30.92
N LYS A 366 -21.96 3.57 -31.88
CA LYS A 366 -22.40 2.87 -33.10
C LYS A 366 -21.22 2.32 -33.88
N LEU A 367 -20.18 3.14 -34.07
CA LEU A 367 -18.96 2.73 -34.76
C LEU A 367 -18.25 1.58 -34.04
N LEU A 368 -18.15 1.63 -32.71
CA LEU A 368 -17.53 0.57 -31.92
C LEU A 368 -18.29 -0.75 -32.08
N VAL A 369 -19.62 -0.74 -31.93
CA VAL A 369 -20.44 -1.95 -32.06
C VAL A 369 -20.39 -2.54 -33.47
N ASP A 370 -20.38 -1.68 -34.50
CA ASP A 370 -20.21 -2.11 -35.89
C ASP A 370 -18.85 -2.77 -36.13
N GLN A 371 -17.76 -2.17 -35.62
CA GLN A 371 -16.41 -2.76 -35.67
C GLN A 371 -16.35 -4.12 -34.96
N MET A 372 -16.97 -4.25 -33.79
CA MET A 372 -16.99 -5.52 -33.05
C MET A 372 -17.80 -6.60 -33.77
N ARG A 373 -18.94 -6.25 -34.39
CA ARG A 373 -19.73 -7.19 -35.22
C ARG A 373 -18.97 -7.63 -36.48
N LYS A 374 -18.23 -6.71 -37.11
CA LYS A 374 -17.42 -7.01 -38.29
C LYS A 374 -16.19 -7.87 -37.98
N ARG A 375 -15.70 -7.86 -36.75
CA ARG A 375 -14.58 -8.73 -36.32
C ARG A 375 -14.96 -10.21 -36.34
N SER A 376 -16.20 -10.54 -35.98
CA SER A 376 -16.72 -11.91 -35.96
C SER A 376 -18.03 -12.01 -36.76
N PRO A 377 -17.98 -11.92 -38.11
CA PRO A 377 -19.18 -11.88 -38.93
C PRO A 377 -19.83 -13.26 -38.97
N ARG A 378 -21.15 -13.30 -38.77
CA ARG A 378 -21.97 -14.50 -38.98
C ARG A 378 -22.75 -14.34 -40.28
N VAL A 379 -22.36 -15.10 -41.30
CA VAL A 379 -23.04 -15.14 -42.61
C VAL A 379 -23.85 -16.42 -42.74
N ASN A 380 -25.07 -16.31 -43.27
CA ASN A 380 -25.88 -17.47 -43.62
C ASN A 380 -25.72 -17.73 -45.11
N LEU A 381 -25.23 -18.92 -45.47
CA LEU A 381 -25.07 -19.35 -46.86
C LEU A 381 -26.20 -20.31 -47.24
N CYS A 382 -26.61 -20.25 -48.50
CA CYS A 382 -27.56 -21.21 -49.04
C CYS A 382 -26.84 -22.54 -49.35
N ILE A 383 -27.37 -23.64 -48.83
CA ILE A 383 -26.89 -25.00 -49.13
C ILE A 383 -27.61 -25.58 -50.36
N LYS A 384 -28.77 -25.02 -50.72
CA LYS A 384 -29.57 -25.52 -51.83
C LYS A 384 -28.93 -25.12 -53.16
N PRO A 385 -28.74 -26.08 -54.09
CA PRO A 385 -28.35 -25.77 -55.47
C PRO A 385 -29.36 -24.83 -56.14
N VAL A 386 -28.91 -24.08 -57.14
CA VAL A 386 -29.78 -23.19 -57.91
C VAL A 386 -30.66 -24.03 -58.85
N THR A 387 -31.89 -24.33 -58.42
CA THR A 387 -32.91 -24.95 -59.27
C THR A 387 -33.73 -23.86 -59.94
N SER A 388 -33.27 -23.34 -61.08
CA SER A 388 -33.96 -22.27 -61.83
C SER A 388 -35.13 -22.75 -62.71
N PHE A 389 -35.69 -23.92 -62.42
CA PHE A 389 -36.79 -24.50 -63.18
C PHE A 389 -38.14 -24.15 -62.53
N TYR A 390 -39.15 -23.87 -63.34
CA TYR A 390 -40.52 -23.57 -62.85
C TYR A 390 -41.23 -24.87 -62.48
N ASP A 391 -41.99 -24.90 -61.38
CA ASP A 391 -42.52 -26.16 -60.79
C ASP A 391 -43.58 -26.90 -61.62
N ILE A 392 -44.19 -26.26 -62.63
CA ILE A 392 -45.21 -26.87 -63.49
C ILE A 392 -44.97 -26.45 -64.94
N PRO A 393 -44.05 -27.08 -65.67
CA PRO A 393 -43.89 -26.82 -67.09
C PRO A 393 -45.07 -27.43 -67.87
N ALA A 394 -45.63 -26.69 -68.83
CA ALA A 394 -46.72 -27.16 -69.69
C ALA A 394 -46.32 -28.31 -70.64
N SER A 395 -45.04 -28.67 -70.69
CA SER A 395 -44.49 -29.71 -71.55
C SER A 395 -43.95 -30.88 -70.74
N ALA A 396 -44.34 -32.10 -71.13
CA ALA A 396 -43.87 -33.34 -70.51
C ALA A 396 -42.35 -33.52 -70.60
N SER A 397 -41.70 -33.08 -71.68
CA SER A 397 -40.25 -33.21 -71.86
C SER A 397 -39.47 -32.34 -70.86
N VAL A 398 -39.99 -31.14 -70.58
CA VAL A 398 -39.39 -30.22 -69.60
C VAL A 398 -39.62 -30.74 -68.18
N ASN A 399 -40.80 -31.32 -67.91
CA ASN A 399 -41.09 -31.92 -66.60
C ASN A 399 -40.16 -33.11 -66.30
N ILE A 400 -39.96 -34.01 -67.27
CA ILE A 400 -39.05 -35.16 -67.12
C ILE A 400 -37.62 -34.69 -66.92
N GLY A 401 -37.13 -33.73 -67.72
CA GLY A 401 -35.78 -33.19 -67.56
C GLY A 401 -35.56 -32.50 -66.20
N GLN A 402 -36.59 -31.84 -65.67
CA GLN A 402 -36.55 -31.22 -64.34
C GLN A 402 -36.53 -32.26 -63.22
N LEU A 403 -37.32 -33.33 -63.33
CA LEU A 403 -37.30 -34.44 -62.37
C LEU A 403 -35.99 -35.23 -62.42
N GLU A 404 -35.44 -35.49 -63.61
CA GLU A 404 -34.10 -36.10 -63.77
C GLU A 404 -33.01 -35.20 -63.16
N HIS A 405 -33.10 -33.88 -63.36
CA HIS A 405 -32.18 -32.94 -62.73
C HIS A 405 -32.32 -32.90 -61.20
N GLN A 406 -33.55 -32.89 -60.67
CA GLN A 406 -33.80 -32.98 -59.24
C GLN A 406 -33.31 -34.30 -58.66
N LEU A 407 -33.41 -35.40 -59.40
CA LEU A 407 -32.89 -36.71 -59.02
C LEU A 407 -31.37 -36.68 -58.86
N ILE A 408 -30.65 -36.10 -59.84
CA ILE A 408 -29.19 -35.95 -59.80
C ILE A 408 -28.73 -35.10 -58.62
N LEU A 409 -29.49 -34.04 -58.27
CA LEU A 409 -29.17 -33.15 -57.16
C LEU A 409 -29.65 -33.65 -55.80
N SER A 410 -30.49 -34.68 -55.75
CA SER A 410 -31.08 -35.19 -54.51
C SER A 410 -30.11 -36.11 -53.79
N VAL A 411 -29.91 -35.85 -52.50
CA VAL A 411 -29.09 -36.71 -51.61
C VAL A 411 -29.98 -37.56 -50.69
N ASP A 412 -31.21 -37.10 -50.41
CA ASP A 412 -32.14 -37.81 -49.54
C ASP A 412 -32.72 -39.06 -50.26
N PRO A 413 -32.50 -40.28 -49.73
CA PRO A 413 -33.00 -41.52 -50.33
C PRO A 413 -34.52 -41.59 -50.41
N TRP A 414 -35.24 -40.92 -49.50
CA TRP A 414 -36.70 -40.85 -49.57
C TRP A 414 -37.13 -40.02 -50.78
N ARG A 415 -36.50 -38.86 -51.00
CA ARG A 415 -36.79 -38.00 -52.16
C ARG A 415 -36.37 -38.66 -53.48
N ILE A 416 -35.21 -39.32 -53.52
CA ILE A 416 -34.76 -40.13 -54.66
C ILE A 416 -35.81 -41.18 -55.03
N ARG A 417 -36.32 -41.92 -54.03
CA ARG A 417 -37.36 -42.94 -54.25
C ARG A 417 -38.64 -42.34 -54.83
N GLN A 418 -39.11 -41.21 -54.28
CA GLN A 418 -40.31 -40.54 -54.77
C GLN A 418 -40.17 -40.10 -56.24
N ILE A 419 -39.05 -39.44 -56.58
CA ILE A 419 -38.79 -38.99 -57.96
C ILE A 419 -38.70 -40.17 -58.92
N LEU A 420 -38.04 -41.27 -58.52
CA LEU A 420 -37.96 -42.47 -59.36
C LEU A 420 -39.35 -43.10 -59.58
N ILE A 421 -40.19 -43.21 -58.56
CA ILE A 421 -41.56 -43.74 -58.70
C ILE A 421 -42.37 -42.87 -59.67
N GLU A 422 -42.26 -41.54 -59.54
CA GLU A 422 -42.96 -40.58 -60.42
C GLU A 422 -42.49 -40.69 -61.87
N LEU A 423 -41.16 -40.76 -62.11
CA LEU A 423 -40.58 -40.93 -63.45
C LEU A 423 -41.01 -42.24 -64.12
N HIS A 424 -41.07 -43.36 -63.39
CA HIS A 424 -41.55 -44.65 -63.91
C HIS A 424 -43.08 -44.67 -64.13
N GLY A 425 -43.84 -43.86 -63.38
CA GLY A 425 -45.28 -43.70 -63.60
C GLY A 425 -45.63 -42.88 -64.84
N MET A 426 -44.76 -41.94 -65.24
CA MET A 426 -44.97 -41.03 -66.38
C MET A 426 -44.39 -41.53 -67.71
N THR A 427 -43.51 -42.52 -67.70
CA THR A 427 -42.81 -43.02 -68.90
C THR A 427 -42.87 -44.54 -69.00
N SER A 428 -42.91 -45.08 -70.22
CA SER A 428 -42.97 -46.54 -70.45
C SER A 428 -41.58 -47.18 -70.40
N GLU A 429 -41.33 -48.08 -69.44
CA GLU A 429 -40.20 -49.04 -69.39
C GLU A 429 -38.78 -48.46 -69.59
N ARG A 430 -38.58 -47.14 -69.36
CA ARG A 430 -37.26 -46.50 -69.48
C ARG A 430 -36.43 -46.71 -68.21
N GLN A 431 -35.15 -46.99 -68.39
CA GLN A 431 -34.19 -47.13 -67.30
C GLN A 431 -33.64 -45.75 -66.89
N PHE A 432 -33.80 -45.35 -65.62
CA PHE A 432 -33.34 -44.06 -65.09
C PHE A 432 -32.02 -44.11 -64.32
N TRP A 433 -31.37 -45.27 -64.22
CA TRP A 433 -30.06 -45.40 -63.57
C TRP A 433 -28.89 -44.89 -64.43
N THR A 434 -29.11 -44.61 -65.72
CA THR A 434 -28.12 -44.11 -66.68
C THR A 434 -28.12 -42.59 -66.86
N VAL A 435 -28.90 -41.85 -66.07
CA VAL A 435 -29.10 -40.40 -66.20
C VAL A 435 -27.86 -39.56 -65.83
N SER A 436 -26.87 -40.15 -65.14
CA SER A 436 -25.55 -39.57 -64.92
C SER A 436 -24.47 -40.51 -65.47
N ASN A 437 -23.52 -39.96 -66.22
CA ASN A 437 -22.32 -40.68 -66.69
C ASN A 437 -21.09 -40.46 -65.78
N LYS A 438 -21.26 -39.64 -64.73
CA LYS A 438 -20.37 -39.58 -63.57
C LYS A 438 -20.88 -40.53 -62.51
#